data_AF-A0A484L1M4-F1
#
_entry.id   AF-A0A484L1M4-F1
#
_cell.length_a   1.000
_cell.length_b   1.000
_cell.length_c   1.000
_cell.angle_alpha   90.00
_cell.angle_beta   90.00
_cell.angle_gamma   90.00
#
_symmetry.space_group_name_H-M   'P 1'
#
loop_
_entity.id
_entity.type
_entity.pdbx_description
1 polymer ?
#
loop_
_entity_poly.entity_id
_entity_poly.type
_entity_poly.pdbx_seq_one_letter_code
_entity_poly.pdbx_strand_id
1 'polypeptide(L)'
;MRKRKLSEEQANMLERSFVDEHKLESDRKDRLASELGLDPRQVAVWFQNRRARWKSKKLEGEYSRLKTELETTVVEKCRLESQVLELKQQICEFENRLQKMSSERGEVLSSNSPSTSSFPMQAGPVFYGEYFGMDEIMMDDVFYLDEYGSYGGGHVGDQWIHQLCGM
;
A
#
# COMPACT_ATOMS: atom_id res chain seq x y z
N MET A 1 -7.84 -31.27 -24.38
CA MET A 1 -7.31 -32.12 -23.29
C MET A 1 -8.18 -31.95 -22.05
N ARG A 2 -8.70 -33.03 -21.45
CA ARG A 2 -9.47 -32.94 -20.20
C ARG A 2 -8.52 -32.53 -19.07
N LYS A 3 -8.81 -31.45 -18.35
CA LYS A 3 -8.11 -31.09 -17.10
C LYS A 3 -8.39 -32.20 -16.08
N ARG A 4 -7.44 -33.13 -15.89
CA ARG A 4 -7.52 -34.10 -14.79
C ARG A 4 -7.34 -33.30 -13.49
N LYS A 5 -8.42 -33.16 -12.71
CA LYS A 5 -8.33 -32.60 -11.36
C LYS A 5 -7.45 -33.55 -10.54
N LEU A 6 -6.51 -32.99 -9.79
CA LEU A 6 -5.76 -33.75 -8.79
C LEU A 6 -6.73 -34.27 -7.73
N SER A 7 -6.48 -35.48 -7.22
CA SER A 7 -7.19 -35.97 -6.04
C SER A 7 -6.93 -35.06 -4.85
N GLU A 8 -7.87 -35.03 -3.90
CA GLU A 8 -7.71 -34.27 -2.65
C GLU A 8 -6.47 -34.73 -1.88
N GLU A 9 -6.20 -36.03 -1.85
CA GLU A 9 -5.00 -36.58 -1.22
C GLU A 9 -3.71 -36.10 -1.89
N GLN A 10 -3.69 -36.08 -3.24
CA GLN A 10 -2.56 -35.55 -4.00
C GLN A 10 -2.35 -34.06 -3.75
N ALA A 11 -3.43 -33.28 -3.71
CA ALA A 11 -3.36 -31.86 -3.40
C ALA A 11 -2.85 -31.60 -1.97
N ASN A 12 -3.29 -32.39 -0.99
CA ASN A 12 -2.86 -32.28 0.40
C ASN A 12 -1.36 -32.60 0.57
N MET A 13 -0.85 -33.61 -0.12
CA MET A 13 0.59 -33.93 -0.11
C MET A 13 1.43 -32.83 -0.77
N LEU A 14 0.97 -32.29 -1.91
CA LEU A 14 1.60 -31.15 -2.57
C LEU A 14 1.61 -29.91 -1.67
N GLU A 15 0.53 -29.66 -0.94
CA GLU A 15 0.43 -28.54 -0.01
C GLU A 15 1.39 -28.67 1.18
N ARG A 16 1.46 -29.85 1.82
CA ARG A 16 2.42 -30.10 2.90
C ARG A 16 3.85 -29.88 2.43
N SER A 17 4.18 -30.45 1.28
CA SER A 17 5.48 -30.29 0.63
C SER A 17 5.81 -28.82 0.32
N PHE A 18 4.80 -28.03 -0.07
CA PHE A 18 4.95 -26.59 -0.33
C PHE A 18 5.19 -25.79 0.95
N VAL A 19 4.44 -26.06 2.01
CA VAL A 19 4.59 -25.37 3.31
C VAL A 19 5.99 -25.58 3.89
N ASP A 20 6.55 -26.79 3.74
CA ASP A 20 7.90 -27.09 4.20
C ASP A 20 8.95 -26.30 3.41
N GLU A 21 8.77 -26.18 2.09
CA GLU A 21 9.70 -25.46 1.22
C GLU A 21 9.02 -25.00 -0.07
N HIS A 22 8.97 -23.68 -0.28
CA HIS A 22 8.29 -23.05 -1.42
C HIS A 22 9.02 -23.22 -2.76
N LYS A 23 10.33 -23.56 -2.71
CA LYS A 23 11.17 -23.83 -3.89
C LYS A 23 11.20 -25.33 -4.15
N LEU A 24 10.91 -25.72 -5.39
CA LEU A 24 10.90 -27.12 -5.78
C LEU A 24 12.20 -27.46 -6.50
N GLU A 25 13.12 -28.10 -5.79
CA GLU A 25 14.36 -28.63 -6.37
C GLU A 25 14.08 -29.83 -7.30
N SER A 26 14.92 -30.02 -8.33
CA SER A 26 14.65 -31.02 -9.38
C SER A 26 14.55 -32.45 -8.84
N ASP A 27 15.48 -32.85 -7.96
CA ASP A 27 15.49 -34.19 -7.37
C ASP A 27 14.26 -34.44 -6.50
N ARG A 28 13.77 -33.40 -5.81
CA ARG A 28 12.58 -33.48 -4.95
C ARG A 28 11.30 -33.52 -5.77
N LYS A 29 11.24 -32.78 -6.89
CA LYS A 29 10.15 -32.86 -7.87
C LYS A 29 9.96 -34.28 -8.38
N ASP A 30 11.04 -34.94 -8.77
CA ASP A 30 10.96 -36.27 -9.37
C ASP A 30 10.55 -37.34 -8.34
N ARG A 31 11.03 -37.23 -7.10
CA ARG A 31 10.55 -38.05 -5.96
C ARG A 31 9.06 -37.84 -5.69
N LEU A 32 8.63 -36.59 -5.55
CA LEU A 32 7.25 -36.22 -5.25
C LEU A 32 6.29 -36.63 -6.38
N ALA A 33 6.73 -36.51 -7.64
CA ALA A 33 5.98 -36.98 -8.80
C ALA A 33 5.79 -38.50 -8.77
N SER A 34 6.85 -39.25 -8.42
CA SER A 34 6.82 -40.70 -8.31
C SER A 34 5.89 -41.18 -7.18
N GLU A 35 5.98 -40.56 -6.00
CA GLU A 35 5.13 -40.88 -4.84
C GLU A 35 3.64 -40.61 -5.12
N LEU A 36 3.34 -39.55 -5.87
CA LEU A 36 1.96 -39.15 -6.19
C LEU A 36 1.39 -39.83 -7.45
N GLY A 37 2.22 -40.57 -8.18
CA GLY A 37 1.87 -41.14 -9.49
C GLY A 37 1.52 -40.06 -10.52
N LEU A 38 2.17 -38.89 -10.45
CA LEU A 38 1.95 -37.74 -11.31
C LEU A 38 3.11 -37.53 -12.27
N ASP A 39 2.85 -36.86 -13.39
CA ASP A 39 3.92 -36.41 -14.27
C ASP A 39 4.71 -35.25 -13.59
N PRO A 40 6.06 -35.25 -13.61
CA PRO A 40 6.87 -34.18 -13.02
C PRO A 40 6.48 -32.77 -13.49
N ARG A 41 6.00 -32.63 -14.73
CA ARG A 41 5.47 -31.37 -15.26
C ARG A 41 4.21 -30.91 -14.54
N GLN A 42 3.33 -31.83 -14.15
CA GLN A 42 2.12 -31.48 -13.38
C GLN A 42 2.49 -30.94 -12.00
N VAL A 43 3.48 -31.55 -11.34
CA VAL A 43 4.00 -31.07 -10.06
C VAL A 43 4.62 -29.67 -10.22
N ALA A 44 5.45 -29.47 -11.25
CA ALA A 44 6.05 -28.16 -11.54
C ALA A 44 4.99 -27.06 -11.77
N VAL A 45 3.99 -27.33 -12.62
CA VAL A 45 2.89 -26.39 -12.90
C VAL A 45 2.05 -26.12 -11.65
N TRP A 46 1.82 -27.13 -10.82
CA TRP A 46 1.10 -26.95 -9.56
C TRP A 46 1.86 -26.01 -8.62
N PHE A 47 3.18 -26.20 -8.44
CA PHE A 47 4.01 -25.32 -7.61
C PHE A 47 4.07 -23.89 -8.15
N GLN A 48 4.15 -23.71 -9.47
CA GLN A 48 4.08 -22.39 -10.10
C GLN A 48 2.76 -21.67 -9.79
N ASN A 49 1.63 -22.37 -10.00
CA ASN A 49 0.31 -21.81 -9.69
C ASN A 49 0.13 -21.54 -8.19
N ARG A 50 0.67 -22.39 -7.33
CA ARG A 50 0.60 -22.21 -5.88
C ARG A 50 1.38 -20.96 -5.46
N ARG A 51 2.60 -20.77 -5.96
CA ARG A 51 3.40 -19.54 -5.73
C ARG A 51 2.69 -18.29 -6.23
N ALA A 52 2.08 -18.34 -7.42
CA ALA A 52 1.32 -17.22 -7.95
C ALA A 52 0.17 -16.82 -7.02
N ARG A 53 -0.65 -17.80 -6.59
CA ARG A 53 -1.76 -17.57 -5.65
C ARG A 53 -1.28 -17.05 -4.29
N TRP A 54 -0.17 -17.59 -3.78
CA TRP A 54 0.42 -17.14 -2.53
C TRP A 54 0.89 -15.69 -2.63
N LYS A 55 1.57 -15.32 -3.72
CA LYS A 55 2.02 -13.94 -3.97
C LYS A 55 0.83 -12.98 -4.09
N SER A 56 -0.23 -13.37 -4.83
CA SER A 56 -1.46 -12.58 -4.92
C SER A 56 -2.11 -12.37 -3.55
N LYS A 57 -2.25 -13.43 -2.74
CA LYS A 57 -2.84 -13.34 -1.40
C LYS A 57 -2.00 -12.46 -0.46
N LYS A 58 -0.67 -12.54 -0.55
CA LYS A 58 0.24 -11.68 0.21
C LYS A 58 0.04 -10.21 -0.18
N LEU A 59 0.01 -9.92 -1.48
CA LEU A 59 -0.16 -8.56 -1.99
C LEU A 59 -1.54 -7.97 -1.61
N GLU A 60 -2.60 -8.78 -1.70
CA GLU A 60 -3.94 -8.39 -1.27
C GLU A 60 -3.97 -8.03 0.22
N GLY A 61 -3.33 -8.84 1.07
CA GLY A 61 -3.21 -8.57 2.50
C GLY A 61 -2.45 -7.28 2.81
N GLU A 62 -1.30 -7.05 2.14
CA GLU A 62 -0.55 -5.80 2.30
C GLU A 62 -1.37 -4.60 1.84
N TYR A 63 -2.02 -4.68 0.67
CA TYR A 63 -2.88 -3.61 0.18
C TYR A 63 -4.01 -3.28 1.17
N SER A 64 -4.68 -4.30 1.72
CA SER A 64 -5.70 -4.08 2.74
C SER A 64 -5.14 -3.40 3.99
N ARG A 65 -3.96 -3.80 4.47
CA ARG A 65 -3.30 -3.18 5.62
C ARG A 65 -2.98 -1.72 5.36
N LEU A 66 -2.31 -1.42 4.24
CA LEU A 66 -1.96 -0.05 3.85
C LEU A 66 -3.20 0.82 3.66
N LYS A 67 -4.27 0.29 3.11
CA LYS A 67 -5.53 1.01 2.93
C LYS A 67 -6.13 1.42 4.28
N THR A 68 -6.19 0.50 5.24
CA THR A 68 -6.68 0.83 6.60
C THR A 68 -5.81 1.89 7.26
N GLU A 69 -4.49 1.77 7.16
CA GLU A 69 -3.55 2.77 7.70
C GLU A 69 -3.77 4.17 7.09
N LEU A 70 -3.98 4.24 5.77
CA LEU A 70 -4.33 5.47 5.08
C LEU A 70 -5.66 6.05 5.60
N GLU A 71 -6.70 5.23 5.72
CA GLU A 71 -8.01 5.66 6.22
C GLU A 71 -7.88 6.24 7.65
N THR A 72 -7.13 5.58 8.54
CA THR A 72 -6.89 6.10 9.89
C THR A 72 -6.15 7.43 9.88
N THR A 73 -5.12 7.56 9.04
CA THR A 73 -4.32 8.79 8.91
C THR A 73 -5.17 9.95 8.38
N VAL A 74 -6.07 9.69 7.43
CA VAL A 74 -6.98 10.69 6.88
C VAL A 74 -7.94 11.21 7.97
N VAL A 75 -8.48 10.32 8.80
CA VAL A 75 -9.35 10.72 9.91
C VAL A 75 -8.61 11.61 10.91
N GLU A 76 -7.39 11.22 11.30
CA GLU A 76 -6.56 12.02 12.21
C GLU A 76 -6.19 13.38 11.62
N LYS A 77 -5.87 13.43 10.33
CA LYS A 77 -5.63 14.69 9.62
C LYS A 77 -6.86 15.60 9.66
N CYS A 78 -8.05 15.09 9.31
CA CYS A 78 -9.29 15.87 9.36
C CYS A 78 -9.59 16.41 10.77
N ARG A 79 -9.30 15.61 11.81
CA ARG A 79 -9.43 16.01 13.21
C ARG A 79 -8.49 17.17 13.54
N LEU A 80 -7.22 17.07 13.17
CA LEU A 80 -6.23 18.12 13.40
C LEU A 80 -6.55 19.40 12.62
N GLU A 81 -6.97 19.29 11.36
CA GLU A 81 -7.39 20.45 10.56
C GLU A 81 -8.56 21.19 11.21
N SER A 82 -9.52 20.46 11.79
CA SER A 82 -10.64 21.05 12.54
C SER A 82 -10.17 21.79 13.79
N GLN A 83 -9.25 21.19 14.56
CA GLN A 83 -8.67 21.84 15.75
C GLN A 83 -7.86 23.09 15.40
N VAL A 84 -7.11 23.06 14.30
CA VAL A 84 -6.35 24.23 13.80
C VAL A 84 -7.30 25.35 13.41
N LEU A 85 -8.42 25.04 12.76
CA LEU A 85 -9.42 26.04 12.39
C LEU A 85 -10.05 26.70 13.63
N GLU A 86 -10.42 25.89 14.62
CA GLU A 86 -10.99 26.37 15.88
C GLU A 86 -10.02 27.28 16.65
N LEU A 87 -8.75 26.89 16.77
CA LEU A 87 -7.73 27.70 17.42
C LEU A 87 -7.50 29.03 16.69
N LYS A 88 -7.50 29.04 15.35
CA LYS A 88 -7.42 30.28 14.57
C LYS A 88 -8.61 31.19 14.82
N GLN A 89 -9.81 30.64 14.93
CA GLN A 89 -11.00 31.42 15.27
C GLN A 89 -10.89 32.04 16.67
N GLN A 90 -10.45 31.27 17.67
CA GLN A 90 -10.24 31.77 19.02
C GLN A 90 -9.19 32.90 19.05
N ILE A 91 -8.07 32.75 18.34
CA ILE A 91 -7.04 33.80 18.23
C ILE A 91 -7.64 35.07 17.64
N CYS A 92 -8.39 34.97 16.53
CA CYS A 92 -9.06 36.11 15.91
C CYS A 92 -10.05 36.80 16.87
N GLU A 93 -10.81 36.03 17.64
CA GLU A 93 -11.73 36.58 18.66
C GLU A 93 -10.98 37.31 19.77
N PHE A 94 -9.87 36.76 20.27
CA PHE A 94 -9.04 37.42 21.27
C PHE A 94 -8.38 38.70 20.73
N GLU A 95 -7.86 38.69 19.51
CA GLU A 95 -7.29 39.86 18.83
C GLU A 95 -8.32 40.98 18.69
N ASN A 96 -9.54 40.65 18.22
CA ASN A 96 -10.64 41.61 18.11
C ASN A 96 -11.02 42.21 19.47
N ARG A 97 -11.05 41.39 20.54
CA ARG A 97 -11.32 41.86 21.91
C ARG A 97 -10.22 42.80 22.40
N LEU A 98 -8.96 42.47 22.16
CA LEU A 98 -7.81 43.31 22.53
C LEU A 98 -7.85 44.65 21.79
N GLN A 99 -8.14 44.66 20.50
CA GLN A 99 -8.27 45.87 19.70
C GLN A 99 -9.39 46.78 20.22
N LYS A 100 -10.54 46.21 20.58
CA LYS A 100 -11.67 46.96 21.16
C LYS A 100 -11.31 47.62 22.50
N MET A 101 -10.68 46.87 23.40
CA MET A 101 -10.22 47.39 24.70
C MET A 101 -9.13 48.47 24.56
N SER A 102 -8.30 48.39 23.51
CA SER A 102 -7.30 49.42 23.20
C SER A 102 -7.95 50.71 22.69
N SER A 103 -8.99 50.61 21.86
CA SER A 103 -9.70 51.79 21.34
C SER A 103 -10.52 52.49 22.44
N GLU A 104 -11.07 51.74 23.39
CA GLU A 104 -11.84 52.28 24.54
C GLU A 104 -10.94 52.94 25.61
N ARG A 105 -9.64 52.59 25.67
CA ARG A 105 -8.66 53.25 26.56
C ARG A 105 -7.95 54.46 25.93
N GLY A 106 -8.23 54.76 24.66
CA GLY A 106 -7.56 55.82 23.89
C GLY A 106 -8.13 57.23 24.06
N GLU A 107 -9.23 57.44 24.79
CA GLU A 107 -9.84 58.77 25.00
C GLU A 107 -9.30 59.55 26.22
N VAL A 108 -8.09 59.26 26.68
CA VAL A 108 -7.33 60.20 27.54
C VAL A 108 -5.85 60.15 27.12
N LEU A 109 -5.54 60.77 25.98
CA LEU A 109 -4.49 61.79 25.82
C LEU A 109 -4.11 62.01 24.34
N SER A 110 -4.07 63.30 24.01
CA SER A 110 -3.70 63.93 22.74
C SER A 110 -2.33 63.52 22.19
N SER A 111 -2.27 63.31 20.87
CA SER A 111 -1.39 63.97 19.88
C SER A 111 -0.67 63.05 18.85
N ASN A 112 -0.97 63.37 17.58
CA ASN A 112 -0.14 63.33 16.37
C ASN A 112 0.58 62.03 15.93
N SER A 113 0.09 61.41 14.85
CA SER A 113 0.74 61.35 13.51
C SER A 113 0.25 60.14 12.69
N PRO A 114 -0.09 60.29 11.39
CA PRO A 114 -0.31 59.15 10.51
C PRO A 114 1.03 58.73 9.90
N SER A 115 1.45 57.50 10.13
CA SER A 115 2.53 56.88 9.36
C SER A 115 2.11 55.49 8.96
N THR A 116 1.55 55.44 7.77
CA THR A 116 1.36 54.24 6.95
C THR A 116 2.70 53.53 6.82
N SER A 117 2.82 52.33 7.38
CA SER A 117 3.87 51.39 7.01
C SER A 117 3.23 50.08 6.59
N SER A 118 3.20 49.89 5.27
CA SER A 118 2.82 48.65 4.64
C SER A 118 3.92 47.62 4.91
N PHE A 119 3.61 46.56 5.66
CA PHE A 119 4.45 45.38 5.70
C PHE A 119 4.07 44.49 4.51
N PRO A 120 5.02 44.09 3.64
CA PRO A 120 4.72 43.13 2.59
C PRO A 120 4.39 41.77 3.22
N MET A 121 3.36 41.09 2.70
CA MET A 121 3.22 39.65 2.89
C MET A 121 4.48 39.00 2.34
N GLN A 122 5.38 38.60 3.24
CA GLN A 122 6.48 37.74 2.86
C GLN A 122 5.88 36.36 2.62
N ALA A 123 5.82 35.96 1.35
CA ALA A 123 5.55 34.59 0.97
C ALA A 123 6.58 33.71 1.68
N GLY A 124 6.11 32.97 2.70
CA GLY A 124 6.89 31.88 3.27
C GLY A 124 7.21 30.86 2.17
N PRO A 125 8.35 30.17 2.25
CA PRO A 125 8.71 29.15 1.28
C PRO A 125 7.59 28.11 1.23
N VAL A 126 7.14 27.83 0.00
CA VAL A 126 6.30 26.68 -0.30
C VAL A 126 7.04 25.46 0.22
N PHE A 127 6.48 24.83 1.25
CA PHE A 127 6.94 23.53 1.74
C PHE A 127 6.60 22.50 0.66
N TYR A 128 7.47 22.42 -0.35
CA TYR A 128 7.48 21.34 -1.31
C TYR A 128 7.77 20.06 -0.52
N GLY A 129 6.85 19.11 -0.64
CA GLY A 129 6.86 17.87 0.12
C GLY A 129 8.22 17.19 0.13
N GLU A 130 8.75 17.03 1.34
CA GLU A 130 9.69 15.97 1.62
C GLU A 130 8.96 14.65 1.42
N TYR A 131 9.23 14.10 0.24
CA TYR A 131 9.09 12.72 -0.12
C TYR A 131 9.90 11.91 0.89
N PHE A 132 9.27 11.52 2.00
CA PHE A 132 9.89 10.60 2.95
C PHE A 132 10.15 9.28 2.22
N GLY A 133 11.44 8.91 2.24
CA GLY A 133 12.03 7.83 1.48
C GLY A 133 11.33 6.52 1.71
N MET A 134 11.08 5.84 0.59
CA MET A 134 10.98 4.39 0.52
C MET A 134 12.36 3.81 0.87
N ASP A 135 12.73 3.88 2.15
CA ASP A 135 13.89 3.16 2.64
C ASP A 135 13.53 1.67 2.69
N GLU A 136 14.23 0.91 1.83
CA GLU A 136 14.51 -0.52 2.00
C GLU A 136 13.31 -1.46 2.21
N ILE A 137 12.45 -1.58 1.20
CA ILE A 137 11.94 -2.93 0.87
C ILE A 137 12.94 -3.53 -0.12
N MET A 138 13.82 -4.35 0.44
CA MET A 138 14.78 -5.24 -0.22
C MET A 138 14.32 -5.66 -1.62
N MET A 139 15.02 -5.17 -2.65
CA MET A 139 14.87 -5.55 -4.06
C MET A 139 15.26 -7.01 -4.35
N ASP A 140 15.52 -7.83 -3.33
CA ASP A 140 15.90 -9.23 -3.50
C ASP A 140 14.70 -10.19 -3.66
N ASP A 141 13.49 -9.79 -3.25
CA ASP A 141 12.30 -10.68 -3.33
C ASP A 141 11.39 -10.44 -4.55
N VAL A 142 11.66 -9.39 -5.34
CA VAL A 142 10.79 -8.96 -6.46
C VAL A 142 11.36 -9.30 -7.84
N PHE A 143 12.67 -9.55 -7.97
CA PHE A 143 13.35 -9.60 -9.27
C PHE A 143 13.98 -10.94 -9.69
N TYR A 144 13.66 -12.08 -9.07
CA TYR A 144 13.95 -13.40 -9.69
C TYR A 144 12.85 -13.80 -10.67
N LEU A 145 12.69 -13.00 -11.74
CA LEU A 145 12.07 -13.44 -12.97
C LEU A 145 13.17 -14.25 -13.70
N ASP A 146 13.29 -15.53 -13.36
CA ASP A 146 14.30 -16.38 -13.97
C ASP A 146 14.09 -16.44 -15.48
N GLU A 147 15.14 -16.00 -16.13
CA GLU A 147 15.33 -15.81 -17.54
C GLU A 147 15.46 -17.20 -18.19
N TYR A 148 14.33 -17.86 -18.44
CA TYR A 148 14.22 -18.88 -19.47
C TYR A 148 13.06 -18.55 -20.40
N GLY A 149 13.32 -17.56 -21.25
CA GLY A 149 12.64 -17.40 -22.51
C GLY A 149 12.88 -18.63 -23.39
N SER A 150 11.79 -19.22 -23.86
CA SER A 150 11.57 -19.64 -25.25
C SER A 150 10.48 -20.69 -25.24
N TYR A 151 9.24 -20.31 -25.55
CA TYR A 151 8.40 -20.91 -26.59
C TYR A 151 7.11 -20.09 -26.74
N GLY A 152 6.98 -19.40 -27.88
CA GLY A 152 5.70 -19.21 -28.57
C GLY A 152 4.74 -18.18 -28.01
N GLY A 153 4.63 -17.05 -28.70
CA GLY A 153 3.64 -16.00 -28.44
C GLY A 153 2.20 -16.48 -28.53
N GLY A 154 1.33 -15.77 -27.81
CA GLY A 154 -0.10 -16.01 -27.78
C GLY A 154 -0.76 -15.10 -26.75
N HIS A 155 -1.05 -13.88 -27.17
CA HIS A 155 -1.82 -12.87 -26.47
C HIS A 155 -3.17 -13.46 -26.00
N VAL A 156 -3.31 -13.80 -24.72
CA VAL A 156 -4.60 -13.93 -24.04
C VAL A 156 -4.45 -13.37 -22.64
N GLY A 157 -4.59 -12.05 -22.55
CA GLY A 157 -4.82 -11.38 -21.27
C GLY A 157 -6.10 -11.92 -20.62
N ASP A 158 -6.01 -12.10 -19.31
CA ASP A 158 -7.11 -11.84 -18.37
C ASP A 158 -8.43 -12.59 -18.60
N GLN A 159 -8.36 -13.92 -18.71
CA GLN A 159 -9.55 -14.78 -18.66
C GLN A 159 -9.53 -15.89 -17.59
N TRP A 160 -8.59 -15.82 -16.63
CA TRP A 160 -8.37 -16.93 -15.67
C TRP A 160 -9.02 -16.76 -14.28
N ILE A 161 -9.72 -15.65 -13.98
CA ILE A 161 -10.28 -15.42 -12.63
C ILE A 161 -11.73 -15.91 -12.46
N HIS A 162 -12.50 -16.17 -13.53
CA HIS A 162 -13.92 -16.55 -13.39
C HIS A 162 -14.28 -18.01 -13.67
N GLN A 163 -13.32 -18.95 -13.68
CA GLN A 163 -13.64 -20.35 -14.01
C GLN A 163 -13.06 -21.43 -13.10
N LEU A 164 -12.87 -21.09 -11.81
CA LEU A 164 -12.52 -22.05 -10.76
C LEU A 164 -13.33 -21.91 -9.46
N CYS A 165 -14.47 -21.21 -9.48
CA CYS A 165 -15.54 -21.34 -8.48
C CYS A 165 -16.81 -21.80 -9.19
N GLY A 166 -16.86 -23.09 -9.47
CA GLY A 166 -18.06 -23.83 -9.79
C GLY A 166 -18.15 -25.01 -8.83
N MET A 167 -18.38 -24.67 -7.56
CA MET A 167 -19.05 -25.50 -6.55
C MET A 167 -20.27 -24.70 -6.12
#